data_AF-A0A538AC66-F1
#
_entry.id   AF-A0A538AC66-F1
#
_cell.length_a   1.000
_cell.length_b   1.000
_cell.length_c   1.000
_cell.angle_alpha   90.00
_cell.angle_beta   90.00
_cell.angle_gamma   90.00
#
_symmetry.space_group_name_H-M   'P 1'
#
loop_
_entity.id
_entity.type
_entity.pdbx_description
1 polymer ?
#
loop_
_entity_poly.entity_id
_entity_poly.type
_entity_poly.pdbx_seq_one_letter_code
_entity_poly.pdbx_strand_id
1 'polypeptide(L)' 'FNLDLVEHGYAVVETVPPDVAHVEDFVAAQRAARASHLGLWLKCALR' A
#
# COMPACT_ATOMS: atom_id res chain seq x y z
N PHE A 1 -12.41 3.27 0.18
CA PHE A 1 -11.98 3.16 -1.23
C PHE A 1 -10.46 3.27 -1.35
N ASN A 2 -9.83 4.42 -1.09
CA ASN A 2 -8.35 4.53 -1.21
C ASN A 2 -7.59 3.51 -0.34
N LEU A 3 -8.04 3.31 0.91
CA LEU A 3 -7.37 2.37 1.83
C LEU A 3 -7.39 0.94 1.28
N ASP A 4 -8.54 0.50 0.76
CA ASP A 4 -8.74 -0.82 0.15
C ASP A 4 -7.77 -1.06 -1.03
N LEU A 5 -7.51 -0.05 -1.85
CA LEU A 5 -6.51 -0.14 -2.93
C LEU A 5 -5.10 -0.40 -2.39
N VAL A 6 -4.74 0.24 -1.27
CA VAL A 6 -3.42 0.07 -0.65
C VAL A 6 -3.32 -1.27 0.08
N GLU A 7 -4.38 -1.69 0.79
CA GLU A 7 -4.47 -2.97 1.49
C GLU A 7 -4.27 -4.17 0.56
N HIS A 8 -4.84 -4.10 -0.65
CA HIS A 8 -4.67 -5.15 -1.68
C HIS A 8 -3.38 -4.98 -2.51
N GLY A 9 -2.57 -3.96 -2.21
CA GLY A 9 -1.31 -3.71 -2.90
C GLY A 9 -1.47 -3.22 -4.34
N TYR A 10 -2.60 -2.61 -4.68
CA TYR A 10 -2.87 -2.04 -6.02
C TYR A 10 -2.37 -0.59 -6.17
N ALA A 11 -2.09 0.08 -5.06
CA ALA A 11 -1.59 1.45 -5.02
C ALA A 11 -0.45 1.62 -4.01
N VAL A 12 0.32 2.70 -4.16
CA VAL A 12 1.33 3.13 -3.19
C VAL A 12 0.94 4.45 -2.54
N VAL A 13 1.39 4.66 -1.30
CA VAL A 13 1.11 5.85 -0.50
C VAL A 13 2.09 6.96 -0.88
N GLU A 14 1.54 8.12 -1.20
CA GLU A 14 2.28 9.39 -1.31
C GLU A 14 1.69 10.37 -0.30
N THR A 15 2.54 11.07 0.45
CA THR A 15 2.09 11.99 1.51
C THR A 15 2.39 13.43 1.13
N VAL A 16 1.34 14.22 0.90
CA VAL A 16 1.45 15.63 0.51
C VAL A 16 0.64 16.50 1.47
N PRO A 17 1.28 17.33 2.32
CA PRO A 17 0.58 18.27 3.19
C PRO A 17 -0.30 19.26 2.42
N PRO A 18 -1.39 19.78 3.02
CA PRO A 18 -1.75 19.66 4.44
C PRO A 18 -2.67 18.47 4.77
N ASP A 19 -3.17 17.73 3.78
CA ASP A 19 -4.16 16.67 3.99
C ASP A 19 -3.51 15.33 4.36
N VAL A 20 -3.19 15.17 5.65
CA VAL A 20 -2.42 14.04 6.17
C VAL A 20 -3.12 13.26 7.28
N ALA A 21 -4.42 13.46 7.48
CA ALA A 21 -5.17 12.91 8.61
C ALA A 21 -5.23 11.37 8.68
N HIS A 22 -4.94 10.67 7.57
CA HIS A 22 -5.03 9.22 7.45
C HIS A 22 -3.71 8.56 7.02
N VAL A 23 -2.59 9.28 7.09
CA VAL A 23 -1.29 8.78 6.60
C VAL A 23 -0.87 7.51 7.33
N GLU A 24 -1.13 7.41 8.63
CA GLU A 24 -0.78 6.25 9.44
C GLU A 24 -1.51 5.00 8.96
N ASP A 25 -2.81 5.10 8.65
CA ASP A 25 -3.62 3.98 8.16
C ASP A 25 -3.09 3.48 6.81
N PHE A 26 -2.81 4.40 5.89
CA PHE A 26 -2.24 4.09 4.58
C PHE A 26 -0.86 3.45 4.68
N VAL A 27 0.01 3.99 5.53
CA VAL A 27 1.37 3.46 5.74
C VAL A 27 1.30 2.06 6.35
N ALA A 28 0.40 1.82 7.30
CA ALA A 28 0.19 0.49 7.87
C ALA A 28 -0.30 -0.52 6.82
N ALA A 29 -1.29 -0.14 6.01
CA ALA A 29 -1.82 -0.98 4.93
C ALA A 29 -0.75 -1.33 3.89
N GLN A 30 0.06 -0.36 3.45
CA GLN A 30 1.13 -0.62 2.47
C GLN A 30 2.19 -1.57 3.03
N ARG A 31 2.57 -1.41 4.31
CA ARG A 31 3.51 -2.31 4.99
C ARG A 31 2.97 -3.73 5.02
N ALA A 32 1.68 -3.91 5.33
CA ALA A 32 1.04 -5.21 5.33
C ALA A 32 0.99 -5.83 3.92
N ALA A 33 0.58 -5.07 2.90
CA ALA A 33 0.53 -5.54 1.52
C ALA A 33 1.91 -5.99 1.01
N ARG A 34 2.97 -5.24 1.34
CA ARG A 34 4.35 -5.59 0.99
C ARG A 34 4.83 -6.86 1.69
N ALA A 35 4.59 -7.00 2.99
CA ALA A 35 4.97 -8.19 3.75
C ALA A 35 4.26 -9.46 3.24
N SER A 36 3.02 -9.31 2.79
CA SER A 36 2.18 -10.38 2.26
C SER A 36 2.37 -10.64 0.76
N HIS A 37 3.28 -9.91 0.09
CA HIS A 37 3.55 -10.04 -1.34
C HIS A 37 2.30 -9.86 -2.22
N LEU A 38 1.42 -8.92 -1.88
CA LEU A 38 0.17 -8.67 -2.62
C LEU A 38 0.39 -7.70 -3.78
N GLY A 39 -0.40 -7.83 -4.85
CA GLY A 39 -0.46 -6.87 -5.95
C GLY A 39 0.91 -6.51 -6.52
N LEU A 40 1.25 -5.21 -6.44
CA LEU A 40 2.53 -4.65 -6.88
C LEU A 40 3.76 -5.26 -6.19
N TRP A 41 3.57 -5.94 -5.05
CA TRP A 41 4.62 -6.56 -4.24
C TRP A 41 4.81 -8.06 -4.53
N LEU A 42 4.08 -8.62 -5.50
CA LEU A 42 4.31 -9.97 -5.96
C LEU A 42 5.76 -10.12 -6.45
N LYS A 43 6.45 -11.16 -6.00
CA LYS A 43 7.74 -11.51 -6.60
C LYS A 43 7.47 -12.07 -7.99
N CYS A 44 8.12 -11.51 -9.00
CA CYS A 44 8.12 -12.11 -10.33
C CYS A 44 8.62 -13.55 -10.18
N ALA A 45 7.81 -14.52 -10.59
CA ALA A 45 8.25 -15.90 -10.70
C ALA A 45 9.16 -15.98 -11.92
N LEU A 46 10.42 -15.56 -11.77
CA LEU A 46 11.46 -15.92 -12.72
C LEU A 46 11.57 -17.44 -12.66
N ARG A 47 11.09 -18.07 -13.72
CA ARG A 47 11.17 -19.51 -13.96
C ARG A 47 12.27 -19.78 -14.97
#